data_AF-A0A9E5FXL6-F1
#
_entry.id   AF-A0A9E5FXL6-F1
#
_cell.length_a   1.000
_cell.length_b   1.000
_cell.length_c   1.000
_cell.angle_alpha   90.00
_cell.angle_beta   90.00
_cell.angle_gamma   90.00
#
_symmetry.space_group_name_H-M   'P 1'
#
loop_
_entity.id
_entity.type
_entity.pdbx_description
1 polymer ?
#
loop_
_entity_poly.entity_id
_entity_poly.type
_entity_poly.pdbx_seq_one_letter_code
_entity_poly.pdbx_strand_id
1 'polypeptide(L)'
;PTIVATRVVVALAGDAGLPVSHLAAHPDVTCTVDPGAAWPLVGLLLEGARKRERIDLANPRRAPDLAARRRMQLYAVVAIIGIAYAMGWTIGRKERGTIEARRTELRAKAEGALLEHRQFKRDELRARHIEAWTNADLPWLDSLAYIAGFAPDASRVVLTGWNGQALSDEATVAKDGTMKIPSEVRIAIDAEAADRATADALRESLVSKRDFNVRPTSAEGKAGRRLPVAVEMVIDSLDGPPVQRPASAAVSSRRGVR
;
A
#
# COMPACT_ATOMS: atom_id res chain seq x y z
N PRO A 1 100.10 3.65 -19.30
CA PRO A 1 99.21 3.46 -18.12
C PRO A 1 97.98 2.56 -18.38
N THR A 2 97.42 2.55 -19.59
CA THR A 2 96.22 1.77 -19.98
C THR A 2 96.40 0.26 -19.92
N ILE A 3 97.54 -0.29 -20.34
CA ILE A 3 97.79 -1.75 -20.38
C ILE A 3 97.84 -2.38 -18.97
N VAL A 4 98.30 -1.64 -17.98
CA VAL A 4 98.41 -2.12 -16.58
C VAL A 4 97.04 -2.16 -15.92
N ALA A 5 96.21 -1.14 -16.12
CA ALA A 5 94.85 -1.08 -15.58
C ALA A 5 93.97 -2.23 -16.08
N THR A 6 94.06 -2.58 -17.37
CA THR A 6 93.29 -3.69 -17.95
C THR A 6 93.70 -5.05 -17.38
N ARG A 7 94.99 -5.28 -17.12
CA ARG A 7 95.46 -6.54 -16.52
C ARG A 7 95.03 -6.70 -15.07
N VAL A 8 95.03 -5.62 -14.29
CA VAL A 8 94.61 -5.63 -12.89
C VAL A 8 93.10 -5.91 -12.76
N VAL A 9 92.28 -5.32 -13.63
CA VAL A 9 90.81 -5.56 -13.63
C VAL A 9 90.48 -7.02 -13.96
N VAL A 10 91.18 -7.62 -14.92
CA VAL A 10 90.98 -9.04 -15.28
C VAL A 10 91.44 -9.97 -14.15
N ALA A 11 92.56 -9.66 -13.49
CA ALA A 11 93.04 -10.44 -12.34
C ALA A 11 92.08 -10.36 -11.14
N LEU A 12 91.59 -9.17 -10.80
CA LEU A 12 90.62 -8.97 -9.71
C LEU A 12 89.25 -9.58 -10.00
N ALA A 13 88.78 -9.54 -11.25
CA ALA A 13 87.54 -10.21 -11.65
C ALA A 13 87.65 -11.74 -11.53
N GLY A 14 88.83 -12.30 -11.81
CA GLY A 14 89.11 -13.73 -11.66
C GLY A 14 89.09 -14.20 -10.21
N ASP A 15 89.72 -13.45 -9.30
CA ASP A 15 89.83 -13.84 -7.88
C ASP A 15 88.56 -13.56 -7.06
N ALA A 16 87.79 -12.51 -7.39
CA ALA A 16 86.64 -12.10 -6.59
C ALA A 16 85.30 -12.74 -7.03
N GLY A 17 85.25 -13.40 -8.19
CA GLY A 17 84.02 -14.02 -8.72
C GLY A 17 82.87 -13.02 -8.98
N LEU A 18 83.16 -11.73 -9.04
CA LEU A 18 82.19 -10.64 -9.18
C LEU A 18 82.51 -9.83 -10.45
N PRO A 19 81.49 -9.26 -11.12
CA PRO A 19 81.71 -8.42 -12.29
C PRO A 19 82.39 -7.11 -11.88
N VAL A 20 83.67 -6.96 -12.24
CA VAL A 20 84.46 -5.75 -11.99
C VAL A 20 84.41 -4.84 -13.22
N SER A 21 83.89 -3.63 -13.06
CA SER A 21 83.88 -2.59 -14.10
C SER A 21 84.90 -1.50 -13.79
N HIS A 22 85.69 -1.11 -14.80
CA HIS A 22 86.64 -0.01 -14.67
C HIS A 22 85.93 1.32 -14.94
N LEU A 23 85.76 2.13 -13.91
CA LEU A 23 85.26 3.51 -14.02
C LEU A 23 86.41 4.42 -14.46
N ALA A 24 86.40 4.87 -15.72
CA ALA A 24 87.41 5.79 -16.26
C ALA A 24 87.29 7.22 -15.68
N ALA A 25 86.09 7.62 -15.27
CA ALA A 25 85.83 8.88 -14.59
C ALA A 25 84.53 8.80 -13.76
N HIS A 26 84.41 9.66 -12.74
CA HIS A 26 83.17 9.80 -11.98
C HIS A 26 82.12 10.54 -12.83
N PRO A 27 80.84 10.11 -12.88
CA PRO A 27 79.80 10.71 -13.73
C PRO A 27 79.51 12.21 -13.53
N ASP A 28 79.98 12.81 -12.43
CA ASP A 28 79.75 14.22 -12.10
C ASP A 28 81.03 15.05 -12.23
N VAL A 29 82.10 14.47 -12.80
CA VAL A 29 83.38 15.13 -12.98
C VAL A 29 83.79 15.05 -14.44
N THR A 30 83.77 16.20 -15.12
CA THR A 30 84.32 16.37 -16.46
C THR A 30 85.75 16.89 -16.37
N CYS A 31 86.74 16.01 -16.53
CA CYS A 31 88.14 16.37 -16.63
C CYS A 31 88.58 16.39 -18.11
N THR A 32 89.22 17.47 -18.56
CA THR A 32 89.78 17.58 -19.92
C THR A 32 91.16 16.92 -20.06
N VAL A 33 91.82 16.64 -18.93
CA VAL A 33 93.13 15.98 -18.84
C VAL A 33 93.02 14.83 -17.83
N ASP A 34 93.61 13.67 -18.13
CA ASP A 34 93.58 12.49 -17.25
C ASP A 34 94.30 12.81 -15.93
N PRO A 35 93.59 12.85 -14.79
CA PRO A 35 94.19 13.26 -13.52
C PRO A 35 95.05 12.16 -12.89
N GLY A 36 95.08 10.94 -13.42
CA GLY A 36 96.00 9.87 -13.00
C GLY A 36 96.04 9.66 -11.48
N ALA A 37 97.20 9.90 -10.85
CA ALA A 37 97.36 9.72 -9.40
C ALA A 37 96.57 10.71 -8.53
N ALA A 38 95.96 11.76 -9.11
CA ALA A 38 95.19 12.77 -8.40
C ALA A 38 93.69 12.42 -8.24
N TRP A 39 93.23 11.27 -8.75
CA TRP A 39 91.85 10.78 -8.56
C TRP A 39 91.36 10.77 -7.09
N PRO A 40 92.19 10.41 -6.08
CA PRO A 40 91.77 10.48 -4.68
C PRO A 40 91.43 11.90 -4.21
N LEU A 41 92.16 12.91 -4.69
CA LEU A 41 91.90 14.32 -4.37
C LEU A 41 90.62 14.82 -5.05
N VAL A 42 90.37 14.39 -6.29
CA VAL A 42 89.11 14.68 -7.01
C VAL A 42 87.93 14.10 -6.25
N GLY A 43 88.05 12.87 -5.73
CA GLY A 43 87.01 12.25 -4.90
C GLY A 43 86.72 13.05 -3.63
N LEU A 44 87.76 13.54 -2.96
CA LEU A 44 87.64 14.31 -1.72
C LEU A 44 87.02 15.70 -1.95
N LEU A 45 87.36 16.34 -3.07
CA LEU A 45 86.73 17.60 -3.51
C LEU A 45 85.26 17.39 -3.89
N LEU A 46 84.94 16.27 -4.56
CA LEU A 46 83.57 15.94 -4.93
C LEU A 46 82.69 15.67 -3.70
N GLU A 47 83.25 15.04 -2.67
CA GLU A 47 82.57 14.84 -1.39
C GLU A 47 82.25 16.16 -0.69
N GLY A 48 83.20 17.10 -0.69
CA GLY A 48 82.99 18.47 -0.20
C GLY A 48 81.91 19.23 -1.00
N ALA A 49 81.90 19.07 -2.32
CA ALA A 49 80.95 19.75 -3.20
C ALA A 49 79.52 19.18 -3.09
N ARG A 50 79.36 17.86 -2.92
CA ARG A 50 78.05 17.22 -2.88
C ARG A 50 77.26 17.44 -1.58
N LYS A 51 77.87 18.01 -0.52
CA LYS A 51 77.26 18.22 0.80
C LYS A 51 76.39 17.03 1.26
N ARG A 52 76.74 15.80 0.88
CA ARG A 52 76.01 14.61 1.32
C ARG A 52 76.35 14.36 2.78
N GLU A 53 75.36 13.89 3.54
CA GLU A 53 75.53 13.45 4.92
C GLU A 53 76.72 12.46 4.94
N ARG A 54 77.85 12.85 5.56
CA ARG A 54 79.03 11.98 5.67
C ARG A 54 78.58 10.70 6.36
N ILE A 55 79.05 9.55 5.86
CA ILE A 55 78.81 8.29 6.55
C ILE A 55 79.56 8.39 7.88
N ASP A 56 78.84 8.65 8.95
CA ASP A 56 79.38 8.70 10.30
C ASP A 56 79.74 7.27 10.72
N LEU A 57 81.04 6.95 10.59
CA LEU A 57 81.61 5.67 11.00
C LEU A 57 81.87 5.62 12.51
N ALA A 58 81.81 6.76 13.22
CA ALA A 58 81.99 6.82 14.67
C ALA A 58 80.70 6.42 15.41
N ASN A 59 79.53 6.61 14.78
CA ASN A 59 78.24 6.12 15.27
C ASN A 59 77.51 5.33 14.17
N PRO A 60 77.77 4.02 14.02
CA PRO A 60 77.05 3.21 13.04
C PRO A 60 75.54 3.28 13.32
N ARG A 61 74.78 3.85 12.38
CA ARG A 61 73.31 3.94 12.49
C ARG A 61 72.72 2.54 12.73
N ARG A 62 71.92 2.41 13.79
CA ARG A 62 71.18 1.18 14.12
C ARG A 62 70.38 0.73 12.91
N ALA A 63 70.52 -0.54 12.51
CA ALA A 63 69.83 -1.08 11.35
C ALA A 63 68.32 -0.79 11.44
N PRO A 64 67.67 -0.35 10.35
CA PRO A 64 66.26 -0.02 10.38
C PRO A 64 65.47 -1.23 10.86
N ASP A 65 64.71 -1.07 11.95
CA ASP A 65 63.88 -2.13 12.50
C ASP A 65 62.71 -2.41 11.55
N LEU A 66 62.92 -3.40 10.68
CA LEU A 66 61.93 -3.86 9.72
C LEU A 66 60.71 -4.46 10.42
N ALA A 67 60.86 -5.00 11.63
CA ALA A 67 59.75 -5.56 12.40
C ALA A 67 58.86 -4.44 12.96
N ALA A 68 59.44 -3.34 13.43
CA ALA A 68 58.68 -2.15 13.84
C ALA A 68 57.90 -1.53 12.67
N ARG A 69 58.51 -1.43 11.48
CA ARG A 69 57.82 -0.96 10.26
C ARG A 69 56.64 -1.86 9.87
N ARG A 70 56.81 -3.19 9.96
CA ARG A 70 55.73 -4.15 9.69
C ARG A 70 54.58 -4.03 10.68
N ARG A 71 54.88 -3.82 11.98
CA ARG A 71 53.84 -3.59 13.01
C ARG A 71 53.07 -2.30 12.77
N MET A 72 53.77 -1.20 12.44
CA MET A 72 53.12 0.06 12.08
C MET A 72 52.22 -0.07 10.84
N GLN A 73 52.68 -0.79 9.80
CA GLN A 73 51.85 -1.08 8.63
C GLN A 73 50.62 -1.91 8.98
N LEU A 74 50.76 -2.91 9.85
CA LEU A 74 49.63 -3.72 10.31
C LEU A 74 48.60 -2.86 11.07
N TYR A 75 49.05 -2.00 12.00
CA TYR A 75 48.15 -1.09 12.70
C TYR A 75 47.46 -0.10 11.76
N ALA A 76 48.17 0.41 10.75
CA ALA A 76 47.58 1.28 9.74
C ALA A 76 46.48 0.58 8.95
N VAL A 77 46.71 -0.67 8.53
CA VAL A 77 45.71 -1.48 7.81
C VAL A 77 44.48 -1.74 8.70
N VAL A 78 44.69 -2.12 9.96
CA VAL A 78 43.59 -2.34 10.92
C VAL A 78 42.80 -1.06 11.16
N ALA A 79 43.46 0.09 11.29
CA ALA A 79 42.80 1.38 11.45
C ALA A 79 41.94 1.75 10.24
N ILE A 80 42.44 1.53 9.02
CA ILE A 80 41.69 1.78 7.78
C ILE A 80 40.45 0.88 7.71
N ILE A 81 40.60 -0.41 8.02
CA ILE A 81 39.47 -1.36 8.05
C ILE A 81 38.44 -0.93 9.11
N GLY A 82 38.89 -0.54 10.30
CA GLY A 82 38.02 -0.05 11.37
C GLY A 82 37.21 1.18 10.97
N ILE A 83 37.86 2.15 10.31
CA ILE A 83 37.19 3.36 9.80
C ILE A 83 36.19 2.99 8.70
N ALA A 84 36.56 2.13 7.75
CA ALA A 84 35.67 1.69 6.68
C ALA A 84 34.44 0.97 7.24
N TYR A 85 34.62 0.12 8.26
CA TYR A 85 33.53 -0.56 8.96
C TYR A 85 32.60 0.43 9.68
N ALA A 86 33.16 1.36 10.45
CA ALA A 86 32.38 2.36 11.17
C ALA A 86 31.59 3.25 10.19
N MET A 87 32.19 3.65 9.07
CA MET A 87 31.55 4.45 8.04
C MET A 87 30.42 3.67 7.35
N GLY A 88 30.68 2.42 6.94
CA GLY A 88 29.66 1.54 6.36
C GLY A 88 28.49 1.26 7.30
N TRP A 89 28.77 0.99 8.58
CA TRP A 89 27.74 0.82 9.60
C TRP A 89 26.88 2.07 9.75
N THR A 90 27.51 3.26 9.80
CA THR A 90 26.80 4.53 10.02
C THR A 90 25.88 4.86 8.84
N ILE A 91 26.35 4.65 7.61
CA ILE A 91 25.54 4.84 6.39
C ILE A 91 24.38 3.84 6.37
N GLY A 92 24.65 2.55 6.59
CA GLY A 92 23.62 1.52 6.61
C GLY A 92 22.55 1.74 7.69
N ARG A 93 22.93 2.26 8.87
CA ARG A 93 21.98 2.60 9.93
C ARG A 93 21.07 3.78 9.52
N LYS A 94 21.61 4.79 8.84
CA LYS A 94 20.82 5.92 8.33
C LYS A 94 19.82 5.46 7.26
N GLU A 95 20.26 4.63 6.31
CA GLU A 95 19.38 4.10 5.26
C GLU A 95 18.25 3.23 5.82
N ARG A 96 18.53 2.39 6.82
CA ARG A 96 17.48 1.63 7.51
C ARG A 96 16.45 2.55 8.17
N GLY A 97 16.91 3.60 8.86
CA GLY A 97 16.03 4.58 9.48
C GLY A 97 15.13 5.32 8.48
N THR A 98 15.66 5.70 7.31
CA THR A 98 14.84 6.36 6.28
C THR A 98 13.84 5.40 5.62
N ILE A 99 14.20 4.14 5.41
CA ILE A 99 13.29 3.12 4.88
C ILE A 99 12.17 2.84 5.89
N GLU A 100 12.48 2.71 7.18
CA GLU A 100 11.50 2.52 8.24
C GLU A 100 10.56 3.72 8.38
N ALA A 101 11.09 4.95 8.30
CA ALA A 101 10.29 6.17 8.29
C ALA A 101 9.34 6.22 7.09
N ARG A 102 9.82 5.91 5.88
CA ARG A 102 8.96 5.83 4.68
C ARG A 102 7.89 4.75 4.80
N ARG A 103 8.23 3.58 5.35
CA ARG A 103 7.27 2.48 5.55
C ARG A 103 6.17 2.88 6.52
N THR A 104 6.51 3.54 7.62
CA THR A 104 5.54 4.00 8.63
C THR A 104 4.67 5.12 8.07
N GLU A 105 5.23 6.07 7.34
CA GLU A 105 4.48 7.12 6.64
C GLU A 105 3.50 6.55 5.61
N LEU A 106 3.95 5.61 4.76
CA LEU A 106 3.10 4.96 3.77
C LEU A 106 1.96 4.16 4.43
N ARG A 107 2.23 3.50 5.56
CA ARG A 107 1.19 2.83 6.33
C ARG A 107 0.16 3.80 6.90
N ALA A 108 0.61 4.90 7.49
CA ALA A 108 -0.29 5.93 8.01
C ALA A 108 -1.16 6.53 6.90
N LYS A 109 -0.58 6.80 5.72
CA LYS A 109 -1.32 7.24 4.53
C LYS A 109 -2.34 6.20 4.05
N ALA A 110 -1.96 4.92 4.02
CA ALA A 110 -2.86 3.84 3.65
C ALA A 110 -4.02 3.69 4.64
N GLU A 111 -3.76 3.76 5.95
CA GLU A 111 -4.78 3.71 6.99
C GLU A 111 -5.75 4.90 6.91
N GLY A 112 -5.23 6.11 6.68
CA GLY A 112 -6.06 7.30 6.45
C GLY A 112 -6.95 7.16 5.21
N ALA A 113 -6.37 6.74 4.08
CA ALA A 113 -7.12 6.54 2.84
C ALA A 113 -8.16 5.40 2.95
N LEU A 114 -7.87 4.35 3.73
CA LEU A 114 -8.83 3.27 3.98
C LEU A 114 -10.06 3.76 4.74
N LEU A 115 -9.89 4.69 5.68
CA LEU A 115 -11.00 5.25 6.44
C LEU A 115 -11.89 6.12 5.55
N GLU A 116 -11.29 6.98 4.74
CA GLU A 116 -12.01 7.79 3.75
C GLU A 116 -12.74 6.92 2.71
N HIS A 117 -12.07 5.89 2.19
CA HIS A 117 -12.67 4.95 1.25
C HIS A 117 -13.85 4.18 1.86
N ARG A 118 -13.77 3.78 3.14
CA ARG A 118 -14.89 3.12 3.84
C ARG A 118 -16.09 4.07 4.01
N GLN A 119 -15.84 5.33 4.33
CA GLN A 119 -16.89 6.35 4.43
C GLN A 119 -17.57 6.56 3.07
N PHE A 120 -16.77 6.77 2.02
CA PHE A 120 -17.28 6.88 0.66
C PHE A 120 -18.13 5.67 0.26
N LYS A 121 -17.64 4.44 0.53
CA LYS A 121 -18.39 3.22 0.22
C LYS A 121 -19.70 3.11 0.99
N ARG A 122 -19.71 3.51 2.26
CA ARG A 122 -20.95 3.56 3.05
C ARG A 122 -21.95 4.54 2.45
N ASP A 123 -21.49 5.73 2.08
CA ASP A 123 -22.37 6.78 1.58
C ASP A 123 -22.86 6.45 0.16
N GLU A 124 -22.02 5.82 -0.67
CA GLU A 124 -22.39 5.24 -1.96
C GLU A 124 -23.48 4.17 -1.81
N LEU A 125 -23.33 3.23 -0.88
CA LEU A 125 -24.34 2.19 -0.62
C LEU A 125 -25.65 2.78 -0.11
N ARG A 126 -25.60 3.82 0.73
CA ARG A 126 -26.81 4.54 1.17
C ARG A 126 -27.52 5.22 0.02
N ALA A 127 -26.77 5.89 -0.86
CA ALA A 127 -27.34 6.53 -2.04
C ALA A 127 -28.00 5.49 -2.96
N ARG A 128 -27.33 4.37 -3.24
CA ARG A 128 -27.89 3.27 -4.03
C ARG A 128 -29.12 2.64 -3.39
N HIS A 129 -29.13 2.53 -2.07
CA HIS A 129 -30.28 2.02 -1.33
C HIS A 129 -31.50 2.94 -1.48
N ILE A 130 -31.30 4.25 -1.33
CA ILE A 130 -32.36 5.24 -1.55
C ILE A 130 -32.84 5.18 -2.99
N GLU A 131 -31.93 5.13 -3.96
CA GLU A 131 -32.27 5.03 -5.39
C GLU A 131 -33.07 3.76 -5.69
N ALA A 132 -32.63 2.62 -5.16
CA ALA A 132 -33.34 1.34 -5.29
C ALA A 132 -34.74 1.41 -4.64
N TRP A 133 -34.89 2.07 -3.49
CA TRP A 133 -36.20 2.33 -2.87
C TRP A 133 -37.08 3.26 -3.70
N THR A 134 -36.54 4.33 -4.26
CA THR A 134 -37.31 5.25 -5.11
C THR A 134 -37.73 4.61 -6.43
N ASN A 135 -36.96 3.63 -6.91
CA ASN A 135 -37.25 2.88 -8.13
C ASN A 135 -38.08 1.61 -7.87
N ALA A 136 -38.17 1.15 -6.62
CA ALA A 136 -39.13 0.15 -6.20
C ALA A 136 -40.51 0.80 -6.22
N ASP A 137 -41.11 0.85 -7.40
CA ASP A 137 -42.47 1.32 -7.62
C ASP A 137 -43.44 0.38 -6.89
N LEU A 138 -43.59 0.61 -5.59
CA LEU A 138 -44.44 -0.17 -4.71
C LEU A 138 -45.90 0.18 -5.05
N PRO A 139 -46.74 -0.81 -5.37
CA PRO A 139 -48.08 -0.59 -5.91
C PRO A 139 -49.09 -0.28 -4.79
N TRP A 140 -48.79 0.67 -3.90
CA TRP A 140 -49.63 0.97 -2.72
C TRP A 140 -51.08 1.28 -3.10
N LEU A 141 -51.26 1.96 -4.24
CA LEU A 141 -52.57 2.31 -4.77
C LEU A 141 -53.33 1.10 -5.29
N ASP A 142 -52.66 0.14 -5.91
CA ASP A 142 -53.30 -1.09 -6.38
C ASP A 142 -53.70 -1.97 -5.19
N SER A 143 -52.87 -2.02 -4.14
CA SER A 143 -53.23 -2.69 -2.89
C SER A 143 -54.45 -2.02 -2.23
N LEU A 144 -54.52 -0.68 -2.23
CA LEU A 144 -55.67 0.05 -1.70
C LEU A 144 -56.93 -0.15 -2.55
N ALA A 145 -56.82 -0.10 -3.87
CA ALA A 145 -57.93 -0.36 -4.80
C ALA A 145 -58.44 -1.80 -4.67
N TYR A 146 -57.52 -2.75 -4.48
CA TYR A 146 -57.85 -4.14 -4.19
C TYR A 146 -58.67 -4.26 -2.90
N ILE A 147 -58.21 -3.69 -1.78
CA ILE A 147 -58.93 -3.67 -0.49
C ILE A 147 -60.30 -2.99 -0.63
N ALA A 148 -60.35 -1.85 -1.33
CA ALA A 148 -61.60 -1.11 -1.57
C ALA A 148 -62.63 -1.95 -2.34
N GLY A 149 -62.19 -2.86 -3.22
CA GLY A 149 -63.06 -3.82 -3.90
C GLY A 149 -63.78 -4.80 -2.98
N PHE A 150 -63.32 -4.97 -1.73
CA PHE A 150 -63.94 -5.84 -0.73
C PHE A 150 -64.88 -5.12 0.24
N ALA A 151 -65.03 -3.79 0.15
CA ALA A 151 -66.02 -3.04 0.91
C ALA A 151 -67.35 -3.01 0.11
N PRO A 152 -68.26 -3.99 0.30
CA PRO A 152 -69.36 -4.23 -0.64
C PRO A 152 -70.48 -3.19 -0.49
N ASP A 153 -70.53 -2.53 0.66
CA ASP A 153 -71.47 -1.47 1.00
C ASP A 153 -70.96 -0.72 2.25
N ALA A 154 -70.88 0.61 2.19
CA ALA A 154 -70.46 1.47 3.30
C ALA A 154 -71.40 1.39 4.51
N SER A 155 -72.61 0.85 4.33
CA SER A 155 -73.54 0.57 5.42
C SER A 155 -73.15 -0.64 6.28
N ARG A 156 -72.31 -1.55 5.74
CA ARG A 156 -71.95 -2.83 6.37
C ARG A 156 -70.52 -2.90 6.84
N VAL A 157 -69.60 -2.25 6.13
CA VAL A 157 -68.17 -2.20 6.47
C VAL A 157 -67.64 -0.79 6.18
N VAL A 158 -66.96 -0.20 7.16
CA VAL A 158 -66.31 1.10 7.05
C VAL A 158 -64.84 0.95 7.38
N LEU A 159 -63.96 1.36 6.48
CA LEU A 159 -62.52 1.41 6.73
C LEU A 159 -62.21 2.68 7.53
N THR A 160 -61.65 2.53 8.73
CA THR A 160 -61.35 3.63 9.66
C THR A 160 -59.88 4.03 9.65
N GLY A 161 -58.99 3.11 9.32
CA GLY A 161 -57.55 3.34 9.31
C GLY A 161 -56.86 2.47 8.28
N TRP A 162 -55.83 3.04 7.64
CA TRP A 162 -54.93 2.33 6.74
C TRP A 162 -53.51 2.80 7.02
N ASN A 163 -52.60 1.84 7.22
CA ASN A 163 -51.19 2.10 7.41
C ASN A 163 -50.35 1.11 6.61
N GLY A 164 -49.67 1.60 5.57
CA GLY A 164 -48.72 0.83 4.79
C GLY A 164 -47.30 1.01 5.31
N GLN A 165 -46.61 -0.10 5.55
CA GLN A 165 -45.19 -0.15 5.90
C GLN A 165 -44.45 -0.99 4.89
N ALA A 166 -43.34 -0.46 4.39
CA ALA A 166 -42.46 -1.18 3.51
C ALA A 166 -41.35 -1.81 4.35
N LEU A 167 -41.29 -3.13 4.35
CA LEU A 167 -40.28 -3.88 5.07
C LEU A 167 -39.17 -4.26 4.10
N SER A 168 -37.93 -4.00 4.51
CA SER A 168 -36.74 -4.54 3.86
C SER A 168 -35.98 -5.30 4.92
N ASP A 169 -35.95 -6.62 4.80
CA ASP A 169 -35.23 -7.49 5.73
C ASP A 169 -33.72 -7.40 5.44
N GLU A 170 -33.32 -7.63 4.18
CA GLU A 170 -31.92 -7.52 3.74
C GLU A 170 -31.81 -7.02 2.29
N ALA A 171 -31.11 -5.91 2.05
CA ALA A 171 -30.77 -5.46 0.70
C ALA A 171 -29.57 -6.24 0.16
N THR A 172 -29.76 -6.98 -0.93
CA THR A 172 -28.67 -7.77 -1.54
C THR A 172 -28.04 -6.99 -2.68
N VAL A 173 -26.70 -6.91 -2.68
CA VAL A 173 -25.95 -6.32 -3.80
C VAL A 173 -25.48 -7.46 -4.70
N ALA A 174 -26.01 -7.52 -5.92
CA ALA A 174 -25.59 -8.49 -6.91
C ALA A 174 -24.18 -8.15 -7.44
N LYS A 175 -23.51 -9.13 -8.06
CA LYS A 175 -22.14 -8.99 -8.57
C LYS A 175 -21.99 -7.93 -9.68
N ASP A 176 -23.09 -7.58 -10.35
CA ASP A 176 -23.18 -6.51 -11.34
C ASP A 176 -23.29 -5.10 -10.71
N GLY A 177 -23.33 -5.02 -9.37
CA GLY A 177 -23.48 -3.78 -8.63
C GLY A 177 -24.92 -3.31 -8.49
N THR A 178 -25.90 -4.06 -8.99
CA THR A 178 -27.32 -3.74 -8.80
C THR A 178 -27.75 -4.14 -7.39
N MET A 179 -28.46 -3.24 -6.71
CA MET A 179 -29.02 -3.52 -5.39
C MET A 179 -30.47 -3.99 -5.57
N LYS A 180 -30.77 -5.19 -5.09
CA LYS A 180 -32.13 -5.71 -5.02
C LYS A 180 -32.61 -5.60 -3.59
N ILE A 181 -33.74 -4.91 -3.42
CA ILE A 181 -34.43 -4.81 -2.14
C ILE A 181 -35.63 -5.76 -2.23
N PRO A 182 -35.70 -6.82 -1.41
CA PRO A 182 -36.95 -7.55 -1.25
C PRO A 182 -37.97 -6.58 -0.66
N SER A 183 -38.91 -6.14 -1.48
CA SER A 183 -39.97 -5.21 -1.09
C SER A 183 -41.14 -6.01 -0.56
N GLU A 184 -41.13 -6.32 0.73
CA GLU A 184 -42.32 -6.83 1.40
C GLU A 184 -43.17 -5.64 1.82
N VAL A 185 -44.46 -5.71 1.53
CA VAL A 185 -45.42 -4.67 1.90
C VAL A 185 -46.30 -5.22 3.01
N ARG A 186 -46.25 -4.57 4.17
CA ARG A 186 -47.16 -4.82 5.29
C ARG A 186 -48.20 -3.72 5.34
N ILE A 187 -49.47 -4.10 5.33
CA ILE A 187 -50.59 -3.17 5.40
C ILE A 187 -51.39 -3.50 6.65
N ALA A 188 -51.45 -2.57 7.60
CA ALA A 188 -52.39 -2.65 8.72
C ALA A 188 -53.68 -1.91 8.33
N ILE A 189 -54.81 -2.56 8.55
CA ILE A 189 -56.14 -2.04 8.25
C ILE A 189 -56.97 -2.09 9.53
N ASP A 190 -57.56 -0.94 9.83
CA ASP A 190 -58.63 -0.82 10.80
C ASP A 190 -59.95 -0.68 10.04
N ALA A 191 -60.89 -1.56 10.33
CA ALA A 191 -62.23 -1.53 9.77
C ALA A 191 -63.27 -1.69 10.88
N GLU A 192 -64.48 -1.21 10.63
CA GLU A 192 -65.64 -1.45 11.47
C GLU A 192 -66.71 -2.17 10.63
N ALA A 193 -67.39 -3.15 11.22
CA ALA A 193 -68.40 -3.97 10.56
C ALA A 193 -69.74 -3.91 11.32
N ALA A 194 -70.84 -4.05 10.58
CA ALA A 194 -72.21 -4.01 11.11
C ALA A 194 -72.52 -5.18 12.05
N ASP A 195 -71.90 -6.34 11.83
CA ASP A 195 -72.12 -7.57 12.60
C ASP A 195 -70.91 -8.49 12.51
N ARG A 196 -70.84 -9.44 13.46
CA ARG A 196 -69.71 -10.37 13.57
C ARG A 196 -69.58 -11.28 12.34
N ALA A 197 -70.70 -11.69 11.74
CA ALA A 197 -70.67 -12.54 10.55
C ALA A 197 -70.10 -11.79 9.33
N THR A 198 -70.39 -10.49 9.17
CA THR A 198 -69.76 -9.66 8.13
C THR A 198 -68.27 -9.46 8.37
N ALA A 199 -67.84 -9.30 9.63
CA ALA A 199 -66.41 -9.23 9.97
C ALA A 199 -65.67 -10.53 9.62
N ASP A 200 -66.27 -11.68 9.94
CA ASP A 200 -65.69 -12.99 9.64
C ASP A 200 -65.66 -13.28 8.13
N ALA A 201 -66.71 -12.88 7.40
CA ALA A 201 -66.75 -12.98 5.94
C ALA A 201 -65.69 -12.11 5.26
N LEU A 202 -65.42 -10.91 5.79
CA LEU A 202 -64.35 -10.03 5.32
C LEU A 202 -62.97 -10.71 5.49
N ARG A 203 -62.70 -11.29 6.66
CA ARG A 203 -61.45 -12.03 6.92
C ARG A 203 -61.30 -13.23 5.98
N GLU A 204 -62.33 -14.04 5.85
CA GLU A 204 -62.30 -15.23 4.99
C GLU A 204 -62.05 -14.85 3.53
N SER A 205 -62.66 -13.75 3.05
CA SER A 205 -62.45 -13.28 1.68
C SER A 205 -61.01 -12.81 1.40
N LEU A 206 -60.32 -12.26 2.41
CA LEU A 206 -58.95 -11.80 2.32
C LEU A 206 -57.93 -12.94 2.45
N VAL A 207 -58.24 -13.98 3.26
CA VAL A 207 -57.40 -15.19 3.41
C VAL A 207 -57.55 -16.15 2.23
N SER A 208 -58.75 -16.23 1.63
CA SER A 208 -59.07 -17.13 0.52
C SER A 208 -58.24 -16.86 -0.75
N LYS A 209 -57.89 -15.60 -1.00
CA LYS A 209 -57.02 -15.21 -2.12
C LYS A 209 -55.57 -15.21 -1.64
N ARG A 210 -54.83 -16.26 -2.02
CA ARG A 210 -53.46 -16.67 -1.62
C ARG A 210 -52.33 -15.62 -1.62
N ASP A 211 -52.60 -14.37 -1.96
CA ASP A 211 -51.58 -13.34 -2.15
C ASP A 211 -51.20 -12.62 -0.84
N PHE A 212 -51.94 -12.89 0.25
CA PHE A 212 -51.77 -12.19 1.51
C PHE A 212 -51.83 -13.10 2.74
N ASN A 213 -50.93 -12.88 3.69
CA ASN A 213 -51.02 -13.48 5.02
C ASN A 213 -51.75 -12.49 5.94
N VAL A 214 -52.96 -12.84 6.38
CA VAL A 214 -53.77 -11.99 7.25
C VAL A 214 -53.57 -12.43 8.69
N ARG A 215 -52.97 -11.58 9.52
CA ARG A 215 -52.91 -11.77 10.97
C ARG A 215 -54.01 -10.94 11.64
N PRO A 216 -54.98 -11.57 12.32
CA PRO A 216 -55.92 -10.84 13.14
C PRO A 216 -55.18 -10.29 14.38
N THR A 217 -55.30 -8.98 14.63
CA THR A 217 -54.90 -8.41 15.92
C THR A 217 -56.04 -8.65 16.91
N SER A 218 -55.75 -9.17 18.09
CA SER A 218 -56.70 -9.68 19.09
C SER A 218 -57.57 -8.60 19.79
N ALA A 219 -57.78 -7.44 19.18
CA ALA A 219 -58.58 -6.33 19.70
C ALA A 219 -60.08 -6.42 19.34
N GLU A 220 -60.59 -7.63 19.06
CA GLU A 220 -62.02 -7.90 18.83
C GLU A 220 -62.82 -7.78 20.14
N GLY A 221 -63.12 -6.56 20.54
CA GLY A 221 -63.93 -6.32 21.74
C GLY A 221 -64.32 -4.88 22.00
N LYS A 222 -63.74 -3.92 21.27
CA LYS A 222 -64.19 -2.53 21.31
C LYS A 222 -65.32 -2.32 20.32
N ALA A 223 -66.43 -1.77 20.79
CA ALA A 223 -67.45 -1.22 19.91
C ALA A 223 -66.80 -0.15 19.03
N GLY A 224 -66.95 -0.27 17.71
CA GLY A 224 -66.48 0.74 16.77
C GLY A 224 -67.24 2.05 16.98
N ARG A 225 -66.68 3.14 16.48
CA ARG A 225 -67.25 4.48 16.66
C ARG A 225 -68.49 4.70 15.79
N ARG A 226 -68.57 4.03 14.64
CA ARG A 226 -69.65 4.15 13.65
C ARG A 226 -70.41 2.84 13.47
N LEU A 227 -69.74 1.70 13.56
CA LEU A 227 -70.34 0.37 13.48
C LEU A 227 -69.96 -0.47 14.72
N PRO A 228 -70.81 -1.42 15.14
CA PRO A 228 -70.72 -2.08 16.45
C PRO A 228 -69.52 -3.01 16.61
N VAL A 229 -68.90 -3.51 15.53
CA VAL A 229 -67.77 -4.44 15.60
C VAL A 229 -66.53 -3.80 15.00
N ALA A 230 -65.48 -3.58 15.81
CA ALA A 230 -64.16 -3.20 15.30
C ALA A 230 -63.38 -4.44 14.82
N VAL A 231 -62.64 -4.28 13.73
CA VAL A 231 -61.82 -5.30 13.08
C VAL A 231 -60.45 -4.69 12.80
N GLU A 232 -59.41 -5.27 13.37
CA GLU A 232 -58.02 -4.90 13.09
C GLU A 232 -57.32 -6.08 12.43
N MET A 233 -56.67 -5.82 11.29
CA MET A 233 -55.99 -6.85 10.52
C MET A 233 -54.67 -6.34 9.96
N VAL A 234 -53.66 -7.21 9.97
CA VAL A 234 -52.38 -6.98 9.32
C VAL A 234 -52.28 -7.92 8.12
N ILE A 235 -52.01 -7.33 6.97
CA ILE A 235 -51.87 -8.01 5.69
C ILE A 235 -50.39 -7.95 5.30
N ASP A 236 -49.72 -9.10 5.26
CA ASP A 236 -48.37 -9.23 4.70
C ASP A 236 -48.47 -9.72 3.24
N SER A 237 -47.92 -8.96 2.28
CA SER A 237 -47.85 -9.38 0.88
C SER A 237 -46.63 -10.27 0.67
N LEU A 238 -46.86 -11.55 0.34
CA LEU A 238 -45.83 -12.60 0.32
C LEU A 238 -44.81 -12.48 -0.83
N ASP A 239 -45.13 -11.70 -1.85
CA ASP A 239 -44.22 -11.30 -2.91
C ASP A 239 -44.66 -9.90 -3.33
N GLY A 240 -43.73 -8.94 -3.41
CA GLY A 240 -43.99 -7.69 -4.14
C GLY A 240 -44.63 -8.03 -5.50
N PRO A 241 -45.56 -7.19 -6.01
CA PRO A 241 -46.40 -7.56 -7.15
C PRO A 241 -45.56 -8.13 -8.29
N PRO A 242 -46.07 -9.12 -9.06
CA PRO A 242 -45.41 -9.51 -10.28
C PRO A 242 -45.27 -8.27 -11.16
N VAL A 243 -44.05 -7.75 -11.29
CA VAL A 243 -43.73 -6.67 -12.22
C VAL A 243 -43.86 -7.23 -13.63
N GLN A 244 -45.10 -7.36 -14.12
CA GLN A 244 -45.35 -7.39 -15.54
C GLN A 244 -45.26 -5.95 -16.03
N ARG A 245 -44.02 -5.50 -16.23
CA ARG A 245 -43.76 -4.30 -17.01
C ARG A 245 -44.40 -4.54 -18.39
N PRO A 246 -45.41 -3.77 -18.85
CA PRO A 246 -45.77 -3.83 -20.26
C PRO A 246 -44.50 -3.49 -21.03
N ALA A 247 -44.20 -4.25 -22.09
CA ALA A 247 -43.06 -4.01 -22.95
C ALA A 247 -43.17 -2.58 -23.51
N SER A 248 -42.62 -1.61 -22.78
CA SER A 248 -42.55 -0.23 -23.23
C SER A 248 -41.65 -0.26 -24.44
N ALA A 249 -42.26 -0.03 -25.59
CA ALA A 249 -41.63 0.07 -26.88
C ALA A 249 -40.32 0.84 -26.74
N ALA A 250 -39.23 0.21 -27.19
CA ALA A 250 -37.95 0.85 -27.36
C ALA A 250 -38.16 2.09 -28.26
N VAL A 251 -38.24 3.26 -27.66
CA VAL A 251 -38.10 4.53 -28.38
C VAL A 251 -36.64 4.60 -28.80
N SER A 252 -36.40 4.06 -30.00
CA SER A 252 -35.20 4.23 -30.80
C SER A 252 -34.96 5.72 -31.05
N SER A 253 -34.26 6.36 -30.13
CA SER A 253 -33.59 7.63 -30.39
C SER A 253 -32.31 7.35 -31.17
N ARG A 254 -32.45 7.12 -32.49
CA ARG A 254 -31.37 7.40 -33.44
C ARG A 254 -31.11 8.90 -33.41
N ARG A 255 -30.12 9.35 -32.65
CA ARG A 255 -29.44 10.61 -32.94
C ARG A 255 -28.25 10.31 -33.83
N GLY A 256 -28.47 10.50 -35.13
CA GLY A 256 -27.43 10.49 -36.13
C GLY A 256 -26.47 11.65 -35.93
N VAL A 257 -25.20 11.30 -36.06
CA VAL A 257 -24.06 12.09 -36.53
C VAL A 257 -24.44 13.37 -37.28
N ARG A 258 -23.87 14.50 -36.81
CA ARG A 258 -23.04 15.40 -37.62
C ARG A 258 -22.03 16.10 -36.73
#